data_AF-A0A7Y9E131-F1
#
_entry.id   AF-A0A7Y9E131-F1
#
_cell.length_a   1.000
_cell.length_b   1.000
_cell.length_c   1.000
_cell.angle_alpha   90.00
_cell.angle_beta   90.00
_cell.angle_gamma   90.00
#
_symmetry.space_group_name_H-M   'P 1'
#
loop_
_entity.id
_entity.type
_entity.pdbx_description
1 polymer ?
#
loop_
_entity_poly.entity_id
_entity_poly.type
_entity_poly.pdbx_seq_one_letter_code
_entity_poly.pdbx_strand_id
1 'polypeptide(L)'
;MSVMSDATRIRMVARTALVQIDTLVDEGLRGAALEALIEHAEALAVAPFARVRRDPFPHLCRLRYLLEGLVGRTSHTLVGTLDDLIARSVRLPVRSP
;
A
#
# COMPACT_ATOMS: atom_id res chain seq x y z
N MET A 1 11.73 -5.13 -16.00
CA MET A 1 11.66 -5.20 -14.52
C MET A 1 10.61 -6.23 -14.15
N SER A 2 10.96 -7.23 -13.35
CA SER A 2 10.12 -8.40 -13.07
C SER A 2 9.06 -8.09 -12.00
N VAL A 3 7.87 -8.67 -12.12
CA VAL A 3 6.74 -8.60 -11.16
C VAL A 3 7.16 -8.91 -9.71
N MET A 4 8.21 -9.73 -9.53
CA MET A 4 8.84 -9.98 -8.23
C MET A 4 9.35 -8.70 -7.53
N SER A 5 9.82 -7.71 -8.29
CA SER A 5 10.33 -6.44 -7.75
C SER A 5 9.20 -5.57 -7.18
N ASP A 6 8.04 -5.54 -7.85
CA ASP A 6 6.92 -4.70 -7.42
C ASP A 6 6.21 -5.33 -6.23
N ALA A 7 5.99 -6.65 -6.24
CA ALA A 7 5.46 -7.36 -5.07
C ALA A 7 6.31 -7.13 -3.80
N THR A 8 7.63 -7.13 -3.95
CA THR A 8 8.56 -6.84 -2.84
C THR A 8 8.44 -5.38 -2.38
N ARG A 9 8.31 -4.43 -3.32
CA ARG A 9 8.16 -3.01 -3.00
C ARG A 9 6.83 -2.72 -2.29
N ILE A 10 5.73 -3.35 -2.70
CA ILE A 10 4.41 -3.23 -2.06
C ILE A 10 4.47 -3.67 -0.60
N ARG A 11 5.13 -4.82 -0.31
CA ARG A 11 5.32 -5.27 1.07
C ARG A 11 6.14 -4.30 1.90
N MET A 12 7.19 -3.71 1.33
CA MET A 12 7.98 -2.71 2.04
C MET A 12 7.14 -1.48 2.38
N VAL A 13 6.32 -0.97 1.45
CA VAL A 13 5.46 0.20 1.72
C VAL A 13 4.48 -0.06 2.85
N ALA A 14 3.77 -1.19 2.82
CA ALA A 14 2.82 -1.53 3.88
C ALA A 14 3.52 -1.77 5.23
N ARG A 15 4.70 -2.41 5.21
CA ARG A 15 5.51 -2.60 6.42
C ARG A 15 6.00 -1.27 6.99
N THR A 16 6.41 -0.34 6.14
CA THR A 16 6.81 1.00 6.57
C THR A 16 5.62 1.75 7.18
N ALA A 17 4.45 1.69 6.55
CA ALA A 17 3.23 2.31 7.09
C ALA A 17 2.84 1.74 8.47
N LEU A 18 3.02 0.43 8.69
CA LEU A 18 2.84 -0.19 10.01
C LEU A 18 3.81 0.31 11.07
N VAL A 19 5.10 0.35 10.73
CA VAL A 19 6.14 0.81 11.67
C VAL A 19 5.92 2.28 12.04
N GLN A 20 5.32 3.06 11.13
CA GLN A 20 5.04 4.47 11.32
C GLN A 20 3.61 4.75 11.78
N ILE A 21 2.85 3.74 12.23
CA ILE A 21 1.43 3.89 12.55
C ILE A 21 1.18 4.95 13.62
N ASP A 22 2.03 5.04 14.64
CA ASP A 22 1.93 6.06 15.69
C ASP A 22 2.08 7.47 15.11
N THR A 23 3.06 7.66 14.20
CA THR A 23 3.24 8.92 13.49
C THR A 23 2.05 9.22 12.59
N LEU A 24 1.47 8.22 11.92
CA LEU A 24 0.27 8.41 11.11
C LEU A 24 -0.94 8.78 11.98
N VAL A 25 -1.07 8.21 13.18
CA VAL A 25 -2.12 8.58 14.15
C VAL A 25 -1.94 10.02 14.64
N ASP A 26 -0.70 10.45 14.87
CA ASP A 26 -0.36 11.85 15.20
C ASP A 26 -0.67 12.79 14.03
N GLU A 27 -0.47 12.34 12.78
CA GLU A 27 -0.83 13.04 11.54
C GLU A 27 -2.34 13.02 11.25
N GLY A 28 -3.15 12.31 12.06
CA GLY A 28 -4.62 12.32 12.01
C GLY A 28 -5.28 11.02 11.55
N LEU A 29 -4.53 9.93 11.34
CA LEU A 29 -5.08 8.62 10.96
C LEU A 29 -5.90 8.02 12.11
N ARG A 30 -7.22 7.91 11.94
CA ARG A 30 -8.14 7.42 12.98
C ARG A 30 -9.33 6.66 12.42
N GLY A 31 -10.02 5.93 13.30
CA GLY A 31 -11.26 5.23 13.00
C GLY A 31 -11.10 4.20 11.88
N ALA A 32 -12.07 4.16 10.96
CA ALA A 32 -12.11 3.18 9.87
C ALA A 32 -10.86 3.21 8.96
N ALA A 33 -10.15 4.34 8.88
CA ALA A 33 -8.91 4.43 8.10
C ALA A 33 -7.74 3.71 8.76
N LEU A 34 -7.63 3.81 10.09
CA LEU A 34 -6.64 3.10 10.89
C LEU A 34 -6.89 1.59 10.88
N GLU A 35 -8.15 1.19 11.10
CA GLU A 35 -8.57 -0.22 11.03
C GLU A 35 -8.27 -0.82 9.65
N ALA A 36 -8.59 -0.10 8.56
CA ALA A 36 -8.28 -0.55 7.22
C ALA A 36 -6.76 -0.71 6.98
N LEU A 37 -5.92 0.18 7.52
CA LEU A 37 -4.46 0.05 7.41
C LEU A 37 -3.93 -1.19 8.13
N ILE A 38 -4.45 -1.48 9.33
CA ILE A 38 -4.08 -2.66 10.12
C ILE A 38 -4.53 -3.95 9.42
N GLU A 39 -5.78 -4.02 8.96
CA GLU A 39 -6.27 -5.17 8.18
C GLU A 39 -5.43 -5.40 6.91
N HIS A 40 -5.00 -4.33 6.24
CA HIS A 40 -4.17 -4.40 5.04
C HIS A 40 -2.78 -4.97 5.34
N ALA A 41 -2.19 -4.51 6.43
CA ALA A 41 -0.92 -4.98 6.92
C ALA A 41 -0.94 -6.47 7.30
N GLU A 42 -1.99 -6.90 8.01
CA GLU A 42 -2.19 -8.29 8.38
C GLU A 42 -2.38 -9.18 7.14
N ALA A 43 -3.17 -8.73 6.17
CA ALA A 43 -3.35 -9.44 4.91
C ALA A 43 -2.03 -9.65 4.14
N LEU A 44 -1.12 -8.68 4.20
CA LEU A 44 0.21 -8.77 3.60
C LEU A 44 1.19 -9.63 4.41
N ALA A 45 1.02 -9.70 5.73
CA ALA A 45 1.85 -10.52 6.62
C ALA A 45 1.48 -12.02 6.54
N VAL A 46 0.19 -12.35 6.49
CA VAL A 46 -0.33 -13.73 6.54
C VAL A 46 -0.16 -14.47 5.21
N ALA A 47 -0.09 -13.76 4.09
CA ALA A 47 0.04 -14.37 2.78
C ALA A 47 1.06 -13.62 1.92
N PRO A 48 2.33 -14.07 1.84
CA PRO A 48 3.26 -13.51 0.88
C PRO A 48 2.71 -13.59 -0.56
N PHE A 49 1.87 -14.58 -0.88
CA PHE A 49 1.39 -14.80 -2.25
C PHE A 49 0.04 -15.55 -2.40
N ALA A 50 -0.70 -15.85 -1.32
CA ALA A 50 -1.75 -16.89 -1.40
C ALA A 50 -3.12 -16.43 -1.95
N ARG A 51 -3.46 -15.14 -1.99
CA ARG A 51 -4.70 -14.65 -2.65
C ARG A 51 -4.57 -13.34 -3.45
N VAL A 52 -3.51 -12.55 -3.22
CA VAL A 52 -3.18 -11.35 -4.02
C VAL A 52 -2.41 -11.73 -5.29
N ARG A 53 -2.90 -12.76 -6.00
CA ARG A 53 -2.54 -13.06 -7.40
C ARG A 53 -3.47 -12.34 -8.38
N ARG A 54 -4.56 -11.76 -7.86
CA ARG A 54 -5.43 -10.81 -8.57
C ARG A 54 -4.91 -9.42 -8.26
N ASP A 55 -4.29 -8.82 -9.26
CA ASP A 55 -4.03 -7.39 -9.43
C ASP A 55 -3.84 -6.55 -8.13
N PRO A 56 -2.61 -6.13 -7.79
CA PRO A 56 -2.38 -5.26 -6.64
C PRO A 56 -2.92 -3.83 -6.82
N PHE A 57 -3.36 -3.45 -8.03
CA PHE A 57 -3.75 -2.08 -8.33
C PHE A 57 -4.90 -1.54 -7.46
N PRO A 58 -6.04 -2.24 -7.26
CA PRO A 58 -7.11 -1.74 -6.39
C PRO A 58 -6.64 -1.55 -4.94
N HIS A 59 -5.70 -2.39 -4.50
CA HIS A 59 -5.13 -2.30 -3.16
C HIS A 59 -4.23 -1.07 -2.99
N LEU A 60 -3.39 -0.78 -3.99
CA LEU A 60 -2.55 0.41 -3.98
C LEU A 60 -3.37 1.70 -4.02
N CYS A 61 -4.43 1.73 -4.82
CA CYS A 61 -5.36 2.85 -4.89
C CYS A 61 -6.07 3.08 -3.54
N ARG A 62 -6.49 2.01 -2.86
CA ARG A 62 -7.12 2.11 -1.53
C ARG A 62 -6.16 2.66 -0.49
N LEU A 63 -4.92 2.16 -0.44
CA LEU A 63 -3.92 2.65 0.50
C LEU A 63 -3.54 4.12 0.24
N ARG A 64 -3.41 4.52 -1.03
CA ARG A 64 -3.19 5.92 -1.42
C ARG A 64 -4.31 6.81 -0.90
N TYR A 65 -5.58 6.42 -1.14
CA TYR A 65 -6.75 7.18 -0.70
C TYR A 65 -6.79 7.37 0.82
N LEU A 66 -6.46 6.34 1.59
CA LEU A 66 -6.41 6.42 3.06
C LEU A 66 -5.35 7.42 3.56
N LEU A 67 -4.26 7.59 2.81
CA LEU A 67 -3.13 8.44 3.20
C LEU A 67 -3.22 9.87 2.62
N GLU A 68 -3.94 10.08 1.51
CA GLU A 68 -4.07 11.38 0.83
C GLU A 68 -4.78 12.44 1.71
N GLY A 69 -5.62 12.01 2.65
CA GLY A 69 -6.31 12.90 3.60
C GLY A 69 -5.50 13.28 4.85
N LEU A 70 -4.29 12.75 5.02
CA LEU A 70 -3.47 12.97 6.22
C LEU A 70 -2.46 14.10 6.01
N VAL A 71 -2.30 14.95 7.02
CA VAL A 71 -1.35 16.06 6.98
C VAL A 71 -0.06 15.65 7.67
N GLY A 72 1.00 15.40 6.91
CA GLY A 72 2.32 15.15 7.47
C GLY A 72 3.34 14.62 6.48
N ARG A 73 4.61 14.57 6.91
CA ARG A 73 5.72 14.17 6.04
C ARG A 73 5.68 12.66 5.76
N THR A 74 5.17 11.89 6.72
CA THR A 74 5.11 10.43 6.64
C THR A 74 4.05 10.01 5.63
N SER A 75 2.82 10.52 5.78
CA SER A 75 1.75 10.31 4.80
C SER A 75 2.16 10.74 3.39
N HIS A 76 2.78 11.91 3.21
CA HIS A 76 3.25 12.38 1.90
C HIS A 76 4.30 11.45 1.26
N THR A 77 5.27 10.96 2.05
CA THR A 77 6.32 10.06 1.54
C THR A 77 5.72 8.73 1.07
N LEU A 78 4.76 8.21 1.82
CA LEU A 78 4.06 6.98 1.49
C LEU A 78 3.17 7.16 0.25
N VAL A 79 2.42 8.27 0.15
CA VAL A 79 1.61 8.60 -1.03
C VAL A 79 2.46 8.68 -2.29
N GLY A 80 3.59 9.40 -2.25
CA GLY A 80 4.49 9.51 -3.42
C GLY A 80 5.06 8.15 -3.87
N THR A 81 5.37 7.26 -2.91
CA THR A 81 5.82 5.90 -3.24
C THR A 81 4.70 5.05 -3.85
N LEU A 82 3.46 5.27 -3.41
CA LEU A 82 2.28 4.59 -3.95
C LEU A 82 1.94 5.07 -5.36
N ASP A 83 2.03 6.38 -5.64
CA ASP A 83 1.83 6.94 -6.98
C ASP A 83 2.77 6.30 -8.01
N ASP A 84 4.05 6.15 -7.65
CA ASP A 84 5.05 5.48 -8.47
C ASP A 84 4.71 4.00 -8.74
N LEU A 85 4.21 3.29 -7.73
CA LEU A 85 3.80 1.88 -7.82
C LEU A 85 2.53 1.69 -8.65
N ILE A 86 1.55 2.57 -8.49
CA ILE A 86 0.29 2.60 -9.26
C ILE A 86 0.61 2.85 -10.73
N ALA A 87 1.41 3.86 -11.04
CA ALA A 87 1.80 4.20 -12.40
C ALA A 87 2.55 3.05 -13.12
N ARG A 88 3.33 2.27 -12.38
CA ARG A 88 4.03 1.08 -12.90
C ARG A 88 3.11 -0.12 -13.09
N SER A 89 2.11 -0.26 -12.21
CA SER A 89 1.13 -1.35 -12.25
C SER A 89 0.20 -1.24 -13.47
N VAL A 90 -0.19 -0.02 -13.86
CA VAL A 90 -0.96 0.25 -15.10
C VAL A 90 -0.18 -0.11 -16.39
N ARG A 91 1.15 -0.09 -16.33
CA ARG A 91 2.02 -0.36 -17.49
C ARG A 91 2.32 -1.85 -17.70
N LEU A 92 1.91 -2.73 -16.78
CA LEU A 92 2.09 -4.16 -16.96
C LEU A 92 0.97 -4.68 -17.90
N PRO A 93 1.30 -5.29 -19.06
CA PRO A 93 0.28 -5.89 -19.89
C PRO A 93 -0.41 -6.99 -19.09
N VAL A 94 -1.74 -6.89 -19.00
CA VAL A 94 -2.59 -7.97 -18.49
C VAL A 94 -2.30 -9.19 -19.36
N ARG A 95 -1.56 -10.16 -18.83
CA ARG A 95 -1.42 -11.45 -19.48
C ARG A 95 -2.78 -12.14 -19.34
N SER A 96 -3.60 -12.04 -20.38
CA SER A 96 -4.79 -12.87 -20.53
C SER A 96 -4.38 -14.36 -20.47
N PRO A 97 -5.21 -15.21 -19.84
CA PRO A 97 -4.96 -16.64 -19.68
C PRO A 97 -4.87 -17.38 -21.01
#